data_AF-A0A416D4U9-F1
#
_entry.id   AF-A0A416D4U9-F1
#
_cell.length_a   1.000
_cell.length_b   1.000
_cell.length_c   1.000
_cell.angle_alpha   90.00
_cell.angle_beta   90.00
_cell.angle_gamma   90.00
#
_symmetry.space_group_name_H-M   'P 1'
#
loop_
_entity.id
_entity.type
_entity.pdbx_description
1 polymer ?
#
loop_
_entity_poly.entity_id
_entity_poly.type
_entity_poly.pdbx_seq_one_letter_code
_entity_poly.pdbx_strand_id
1 'polypeptide(L)' 'MKRKLSPWCKEVKKAMIDRDMSIADLAAELNLSSAYITRIINGTFIIPETKKRISKYLDISSELISS' A
#
# COMPACT_ATOMS: atom_id res chain seq x y z
N MET A 1 -0.13 -22.00 1.81
CA MET A 1 -0.51 -21.20 3.00
C MET A 1 -1.14 -19.88 2.54
N LYS A 2 -2.40 -19.60 2.86
CA LYS A 2 -3.00 -18.29 2.60
C LYS A 2 -2.40 -17.30 3.61
N ARG A 3 -1.33 -16.58 3.22
CA ARG A 3 -0.80 -15.49 4.05
C ARG A 3 -1.94 -14.50 4.27
N LYS A 4 -2.38 -14.34 5.53
CA LYS A 4 -3.39 -13.35 5.88
C LYS A 4 -2.77 -11.98 5.61
N LEU A 5 -3.16 -11.35 4.51
CA LEU A 5 -2.83 -9.95 4.24
C LEU A 5 -3.33 -9.11 5.41
N SER A 6 -2.47 -8.21 5.90
CA SER A 6 -2.86 -7.27 6.94
C SER A 6 -4.05 -6.43 6.46
N PRO A 7 -4.92 -5.95 7.38
CA PRO A 7 -6.04 -5.08 7.03
C PRO A 7 -5.64 -3.90 6.14
N TRP A 8 -4.48 -3.28 6.42
CA TRP A 8 -3.91 -2.21 5.61
C TRP A 8 -3.66 -2.63 4.15
N CYS A 9 -3.07 -3.80 3.91
CA CYS A 9 -2.80 -4.25 2.54
C CYS A 9 -4.09 -4.48 1.74
N LYS A 10 -5.18 -4.87 2.41
CA LYS A 10 -6.49 -5.04 1.77
C LYS A 10 -7.09 -3.69 1.39
N GLU A 11 -7.04 -2.72 2.30
CA GLU A 11 -7.53 -1.36 2.06
C GLU A 11 -6.74 -0.66 0.95
N VAL A 12 -5.41 -0.81 0.92
CA VAL A 12 -4.59 -0.30 -0.19
C VAL A 12 -5.07 -0.84 -1.53
N LYS A 13 -5.23 -2.17 -1.64
CA LYS A 13 -5.71 -2.79 -2.88
C LYS A 13 -7.12 -2.32 -3.25
N LYS A 14 -8.00 -2.16 -2.27
CA LYS A 14 -9.35 -1.63 -2.47
C LYS A 14 -9.33 -0.19 -3.00
N ALA A 15 -8.57 0.70 -2.35
CA ALA A 15 -8.43 2.10 -2.76
C ALA A 15 -7.77 2.23 -4.14
N MET A 16 -6.84 1.35 -4.48
CA MET A 16 -6.26 1.29 -5.83
C MET A 16 -7.30 0.88 -6.88
N ILE A 17 -8.15 -0.10 -6.60
CA ILE A 17 -9.24 -0.50 -7.51
C ILE A 17 -10.27 0.62 -7.66
N ASP A 18 -10.65 1.27 -6.56
CA ASP A 18 -11.62 2.38 -6.55
C ASP A 18 -11.15 3.57 -7.42
N ARG A 19 -9.82 3.76 -7.51
CA ARG A 19 -9.17 4.81 -8.31
C ARG A 19 -8.64 4.36 -9.66
N ASP A 20 -8.98 3.13 -10.09
CA ASP A 20 -8.49 2.51 -11.33
C ASP A 20 -6.95 2.61 -11.48
N MET A 21 -6.22 2.42 -10.39
CA MET A 21 -4.79 2.69 -10.29
C MET A 21 -3.98 1.41 -10.19
N SER A 22 -2.93 1.29 -11.01
CA SER A 22 -2.00 0.16 -10.91
C SER A 22 -0.86 0.45 -9.93
N ILE A 23 -0.15 -0.62 -9.52
CA ILE A 23 1.07 -0.48 -8.68
C ILE A 23 2.11 0.40 -9.36
N ALA A 24 2.20 0.35 -10.70
CA ALA A 24 3.10 1.19 -11.48
C ALA A 24 2.75 2.68 -11.33
N ASP A 25 1.48 3.04 -11.46
CA ASP A 25 1.01 4.43 -11.29
C ASP A 25 1.29 4.93 -9.87
N LEU A 26 0.91 4.15 -8.84
CA LEU A 26 1.19 4.51 -7.46
C LEU A 26 2.69 4.69 -7.18
N ALA A 27 3.52 3.86 -7.82
CA ALA A 27 4.97 3.97 -7.71
C ALA A 27 5.51 5.23 -8.41
N ALA A 28 4.98 5.57 -9.59
CA ALA A 28 5.33 6.78 -10.32
C ALA A 28 4.93 8.04 -9.51
N GLU A 29 3.71 8.08 -8.98
CA GLU A 29 3.18 9.18 -8.18
C GLU A 29 3.97 9.40 -6.88
N LEU A 30 4.43 8.32 -6.25
CA LEU A 30 5.25 8.40 -5.04
C LEU A 30 6.75 8.52 -5.32
N ASN A 31 7.14 8.53 -6.60
CA ASN A 31 8.53 8.50 -7.06
C ASN A 31 9.35 7.35 -6.41
N LEU A 32 8.73 6.17 -6.35
CA LEU A 32 9.27 4.93 -5.78
C LEU A 32 9.33 3.84 -6.85
N SER A 33 10.08 2.77 -6.57
CA SER A 33 10.09 1.61 -7.46
C SER A 33 8.82 0.75 -7.30
N SER A 34 8.22 0.32 -8.40
CA SER A 34 7.06 -0.58 -8.39
C SER A 34 7.36 -1.90 -7.68
N ALA A 35 8.59 -2.43 -7.77
CA ALA A 35 9.01 -3.62 -7.05
C ALA A 35 9.02 -3.39 -5.53
N TYR A 36 9.40 -2.19 -5.11
CA TYR A 36 9.41 -1.79 -3.70
C TYR A 36 7.99 -1.67 -3.14
N ILE A 37 7.11 -0.97 -3.85
CA ILE A 37 5.68 -0.86 -3.50
C ILE A 37 5.01 -2.23 -3.47
N THR A 38 5.29 -3.10 -4.45
CA THR A 38 4.76 -4.47 -4.51
C THR A 38 5.11 -5.26 -3.26
N ARG A 39 6.36 -5.18 -2.77
CA ARG A 39 6.79 -5.87 -1.55
C ARG A 39 6.06 -5.36 -0.31
N ILE A 40 5.75 -4.07 -0.24
CA ILE A 40 5.02 -3.45 0.87
C ILE A 40 3.54 -3.84 0.85
N ILE A 41 2.88 -3.73 -0.31
CA ILE A 41 1.46 -4.07 -0.50
C ILE A 41 1.21 -5.57 -0.33
N ASN A 42 2.18 -6.41 -0.68
CA ASN A 42 2.11 -7.86 -0.43
C ASN A 42 2.54 -8.25 0.99
N GLY A 43 2.87 -7.29 1.85
CA GLY A 43 3.23 -7.52 3.25
C GLY A 43 4.55 -8.28 3.45
N THR A 44 5.47 -8.22 2.47
CA THR A 44 6.79 -8.88 2.55
C THR A 44 7.71 -8.13 3.52
N PHE A 45 7.64 -6.81 3.55
CA PHE A 45 8.28 -5.99 4.58
C PHE A 45 7.58 -4.64 4.66
N ILE A 46 7.45 -4.11 5.88
CA ILE A 46 6.66 -2.90 6.17
C ILE A 46 7.60 -1.79 6.59
N ILE A 47 7.51 -0.66 5.89
CA ILE A 47 8.28 0.55 6.21
C ILE A 47 7.29 1.61 6.69
N PRO A 48 7.43 2.12 7.91
CA PRO A 48 6.49 3.10 8.45
C PRO A 48 6.39 4.36 7.58
N GLU A 49 7.51 4.86 7.04
CA GLU A 49 7.52 6.05 6.19
C GLU A 49 6.75 5.84 4.88
N THR A 50 7.04 4.77 4.15
CA THR A 50 6.34 4.47 2.89
C THR A 50 4.88 4.11 3.13
N LYS A 51 4.58 3.38 4.22
CA LYS A 51 3.19 3.08 4.63
C LYS A 51 2.42 4.37 4.87
N LYS A 52 3.02 5.35 5.56
CA LYS A 52 2.42 6.69 5.74
C LYS A 52 2.24 7.45 4.42
N ARG A 53 3.23 7.43 3.52
CA ARG A 53 3.12 8.08 2.20
C ARG A 53 1.98 7.50 1.36
N ILE A 54 1.94 6.17 1.22
CA ILE A 54 0.86 5.46 0.50
C ILE A 54 -0.49 5.74 1.16
N SER A 55 -0.57 5.66 2.49
CA SER A 55 -1.83 5.90 3.20
C SER A 55 -2.31 7.34 3.05
N LYS A 56 -1.41 8.31 3.09
CA LYS A 56 -1.73 9.72 2.84
C LYS A 56 -2.21 9.94 1.40
N TYR A 57 -1.57 9.29 0.44
CA TYR A 57 -1.96 9.39 -0.96
C TYR A 57 -3.32 8.74 -1.23
N LEU A 58 -3.54 7.53 -0.70
CA LEU A 58 -4.75 6.73 -0.87
C LEU A 58 -5.87 7.08 0.12
N ASP A 59 -5.67 8.07 0.98
CA ASP A 59 -6.59 8.46 2.07
C ASP A 59 -7.01 7.27 2.96
N ILE A 60 -6.06 6.41 3.32
CA ILE A 60 -6.30 5.21 4.14
C ILE A 60 -6.15 5.56 5.61
N SER A 61 -7.14 5.16 6.41
CA SER A 61 -7.17 5.41 7.86
C SER A 61 -5.87 5.00 8.57
N SER A 62 -5.30 5.96 9.29
CA SER A 62 -4.08 5.84 10.10
C SER A 62 -4.13 4.70 11.13
N GLU A 63 -5.33 4.30 11.58
CA GLU A 63 -5.53 3.23 12.56
C GLU A 63 -4.98 1.87 12.07
N LEU A 64 -4.97 1.64 10.75
CA LEU A 64 -4.45 0.43 10.12
C LEU A 64 -2.92 0.44 9.99
N ILE A 65 -2.28 1.58 10.25
CA ILE A 65 -0.82 1.73 10.22
C ILE A 65 -0.21 1.13 11.49
N SER A 66 -0.91 1.23 12.63
CA SER A 66 -0.44 0.82 13.97
C SER A 66 -0.80 -0.62 14.39
N SER A 67 -1.63 -1.33 13.62
CA SER A 67 -2.02 -2.74 13.90
C SER A 67 -1.09 -3.77 13.28
#